data_AF-A0A2V1B850-F1
#
_entry.id   AF-A0A2V1B850-F1
#
_cell.length_a   1.000
_cell.length_b   1.000
_cell.length_c   1.000
_cell.angle_alpha   90.00
_cell.angle_beta   90.00
_cell.angle_gamma   90.00
#
_symmetry.space_group_name_H-M   'P 1'
#
loop_
_entity.id
_entity.type
_entity.pdbx_description
1 polymer ?
#
loop_
_entity_poly.entity_id
_entity_poly.type
_entity_poly.pdbx_seq_one_letter_code
_entity_poly.pdbx_strand_id
1 'polypeptide(L)'
;MVSTQSLYFPYGPYNFSPSAIGLLSLPPFIGSMMGAVWCGPVSDWSIQVLAKRNKGVYEPEMRLYIMIVPAILSPVGIWIYGIGVGQGLPWIVPCVGMAINGFGLTGMGGLCTIFLLDSYKEIAADGFVVVAFMRNGLAMVVVFALTPWIEGMGIQNTFILVGASCLFINLLMIPMIIFGKKWRLMCAARYENMAALQFAPRSI
;
A
#
# COMPACT_ATOMS: atom_id res chain seq x y z
N MET A 1 11.33 4.04 -5.88
CA MET A 1 10.93 5.00 -6.93
C MET A 1 11.56 6.36 -6.67
N VAL A 2 11.30 7.00 -5.54
CA VAL A 2 11.91 8.31 -5.20
C VAL A 2 13.44 8.29 -5.26
N SER A 3 14.08 7.29 -4.64
CA SER A 3 15.54 7.16 -4.68
C SER A 3 16.09 6.90 -6.09
N THR A 4 15.33 6.21 -6.95
CA THR A 4 15.75 5.92 -8.32
C THR A 4 15.50 7.08 -9.28
N GLN A 5 14.58 8.00 -8.97
CA GLN A 5 14.38 9.23 -9.74
C GLN A 5 15.65 10.08 -9.76
N SER A 6 16.22 10.33 -8.58
CA SER A 6 17.43 11.14 -8.43
C SER A 6 18.68 10.49 -9.01
N LEU A 7 18.67 9.16 -9.18
CA LEU A 7 19.81 8.41 -9.72
C LEU A 7 19.76 8.26 -11.25
N TYR A 8 18.57 8.21 -11.86
CA TYR A 8 18.43 7.88 -13.29
C TYR A 8 17.92 9.01 -14.18
N PHE A 9 17.11 9.95 -13.66
CA PHE A 9 16.64 11.11 -14.45
C PHE A 9 17.70 12.20 -14.74
N PRO A 10 18.81 12.35 -13.98
CA PRO A 10 19.87 13.28 -14.35
C PRO A 10 20.83 12.73 -15.42
N TYR A 11 20.82 11.44 -15.73
CA TYR A 11 21.63 10.83 -16.78
C TYR A 11 20.78 10.54 -18.03
N GLY A 12 21.40 10.42 -19.22
CA GLY A 12 20.68 10.18 -20.48
C GLY A 12 19.80 8.93 -20.39
N PRO A 13 18.57 8.91 -20.93
CA PRO A 13 18.00 9.71 -22.04
C PRO A 13 17.15 10.94 -21.69
N TYR A 14 17.04 11.36 -20.42
CA TYR A 14 16.11 12.44 -20.01
C TYR A 14 16.75 13.78 -19.68
N ASN A 15 18.03 13.82 -19.24
CA ASN A 15 18.79 15.04 -18.93
C ASN A 15 17.99 16.12 -18.17
N PHE A 16 17.21 15.71 -17.15
CA PHE A 16 16.38 16.66 -16.43
C PHE A 16 17.21 17.49 -15.45
N SER A 17 16.95 18.80 -15.43
CA SER A 17 17.45 19.70 -14.40
C SER A 17 16.97 19.25 -13.00
N PRO A 18 17.73 19.49 -11.92
CA PRO A 18 17.31 19.17 -10.55
C PRO A 18 15.92 19.73 -10.18
N SER A 19 15.54 20.88 -10.74
CA SER A 19 14.20 21.47 -10.57
C SER A 19 13.10 20.60 -11.21
N ALA A 20 13.37 20.03 -12.38
CA ALA A 20 12.47 19.11 -13.06
C ALA A 20 12.35 17.75 -12.35
N ILE A 21 13.42 17.26 -11.73
CA ILE A 21 13.36 16.05 -10.89
C ILE A 21 12.42 16.28 -9.68
N GLY A 22 12.47 17.47 -9.08
CA GLY A 22 11.51 17.85 -8.02
C GLY A 22 10.06 17.82 -8.49
N LEU A 23 9.79 18.30 -9.71
CA LEU A 23 8.46 18.28 -10.34
C LEU A 23 7.91 16.86 -10.57
N LEU A 24 8.77 15.84 -10.70
CA LEU A 24 8.34 14.44 -10.80
C LEU A 24 7.74 13.87 -9.50
N SER A 25 7.68 14.66 -8.41
CA SER A 25 6.91 14.32 -7.20
C SER A 25 5.44 14.72 -7.30
N LEU A 26 5.04 15.53 -8.30
CA LEU A 26 3.64 15.90 -8.53
C LEU A 26 2.76 14.74 -9.01
N PRO A 27 3.18 13.86 -9.94
CA PRO A 27 2.39 12.71 -10.34
C PRO A 27 1.98 11.78 -9.18
N PRO A 28 2.88 11.32 -8.29
CA PRO A 28 2.47 10.50 -7.14
C PRO A 28 1.63 11.30 -6.12
N PHE A 29 1.77 12.62 -6.05
CA PHE A 29 0.90 13.48 -5.23
C PHE A 29 -0.55 13.47 -5.75
N ILE A 30 -0.75 13.69 -7.05
CA ILE A 30 -2.07 13.63 -7.68
C ILE A 30 -2.69 12.23 -7.52
N GLY A 31 -1.90 11.19 -7.77
CA GLY A 31 -2.32 9.81 -7.55
C GLY A 31 -2.75 9.53 -6.11
N SER A 32 -2.00 10.05 -5.14
CA SER A 32 -2.32 9.92 -3.71
C SER A 32 -3.59 10.67 -3.32
N MET A 33 -3.85 11.86 -3.88
CA MET A 33 -5.11 12.57 -3.66
C MET A 33 -6.31 11.75 -4.16
N MET A 34 -6.21 11.17 -5.36
CA MET A 34 -7.24 10.27 -5.87
C MET A 34 -7.39 9.01 -5.00
N GLY A 35 -6.28 8.46 -4.50
CA GLY A 35 -6.28 7.31 -3.59
C GLY A 35 -6.95 7.63 -2.25
N ALA A 36 -6.79 8.85 -1.73
CA ALA A 36 -7.46 9.31 -0.52
C ALA A 36 -8.98 9.42 -0.71
N VAL A 37 -9.43 9.95 -1.85
CA VAL A 37 -10.86 9.96 -2.21
C VAL A 37 -11.41 8.54 -2.36
N TRP A 38 -10.63 7.62 -2.90
CA TRP A 38 -11.03 6.21 -2.99
C TRP A 38 -11.14 5.55 -1.61
N CYS A 39 -10.16 5.78 -0.74
CA CYS A 39 -10.14 5.22 0.61
C CYS A 39 -11.23 5.79 1.53
N GLY A 40 -11.60 7.05 1.38
CA GLY A 40 -12.60 7.69 2.22
C GLY A 40 -14.01 7.50 1.68
N PRO A 41 -14.54 8.46 0.90
CA PRO A 41 -15.94 8.47 0.49
C PRO A 41 -16.36 7.26 -0.35
N VAL A 42 -15.49 6.74 -1.23
CA VAL A 42 -15.86 5.57 -2.08
C VAL A 42 -15.92 4.28 -1.26
N SER A 43 -15.00 4.11 -0.31
CA SER A 43 -15.03 3.01 0.66
C SER A 43 -16.32 3.03 1.48
N ASP A 44 -16.61 4.17 2.11
CA ASP A 44 -17.77 4.31 2.99
C ASP A 44 -19.09 4.16 2.25
N TRP A 45 -19.17 4.68 1.03
CA TRP A 45 -20.34 4.49 0.16
C TRP A 45 -20.55 3.02 -0.22
N SER A 46 -19.49 2.34 -0.68
CA SER A 46 -19.58 0.91 -1.04
C SER A 46 -19.97 0.04 0.15
N ILE A 47 -19.49 0.36 1.34
CA ILE A 47 -19.90 -0.32 2.58
C ILE A 47 -21.38 -0.14 2.86
N GLN A 48 -21.91 1.08 2.74
CA GLN A 48 -23.33 1.33 2.97
C GLN A 48 -24.21 0.59 1.97
N VAL A 49 -23.77 0.48 0.71
CA VAL A 49 -24.47 -0.28 -0.34
C VAL A 49 -24.43 -1.78 -0.05
N LEU A 50 -23.27 -2.34 0.32
CA LEU A 50 -23.15 -3.75 0.66
C LEU A 50 -23.90 -4.12 1.96
N ALA A 51 -23.85 -3.27 2.98
CA ALA A 51 -24.58 -3.45 4.23
C ALA A 51 -26.10 -3.46 4.00
N LYS A 52 -26.62 -2.59 3.12
CA LYS A 52 -28.03 -2.62 2.71
C LYS A 52 -28.40 -3.91 1.98
N ARG A 53 -27.50 -4.46 1.16
CA ARG A 53 -27.75 -5.73 0.44
C ARG A 53 -27.62 -6.96 1.36
N ASN A 54 -26.85 -6.87 2.44
CA ASN A 54 -26.62 -7.98 3.37
C ASN A 54 -27.52 -7.94 4.62
N LYS A 55 -28.78 -7.51 4.46
CA LYS A 55 -29.79 -7.44 5.54
C LYS A 55 -29.38 -6.59 6.76
N GLY A 56 -28.53 -5.58 6.56
CA GLY A 56 -28.11 -4.65 7.62
C GLY A 56 -26.95 -5.13 8.49
N VAL A 57 -26.34 -6.29 8.20
CA VAL A 57 -25.17 -6.78 8.93
C VAL A 57 -23.90 -6.25 8.28
N TYR A 58 -23.22 -5.33 8.98
CA TYR A 58 -21.91 -4.82 8.58
C TYR A 58 -20.82 -5.82 8.92
N GLU A 59 -20.17 -6.37 7.89
CA GLU A 59 -18.97 -7.19 8.07
C GLU A 59 -17.75 -6.43 7.55
N PRO A 60 -16.67 -6.30 8.35
CA PRO A 60 -15.45 -5.60 7.92
C PRO A 60 -14.74 -6.28 6.73
N GLU A 61 -15.11 -7.52 6.39
CA GLU A 61 -14.64 -8.24 5.20
C GLU A 61 -15.16 -7.62 3.88
N MET A 62 -16.26 -6.88 3.91
CA MET A 62 -16.79 -6.16 2.76
C MET A 62 -15.82 -5.09 2.25
N ARG A 63 -14.92 -4.59 3.12
CA ARG A 63 -13.84 -3.66 2.73
C ARG A 63 -12.73 -4.33 1.94
N LEU A 64 -12.46 -5.62 2.15
CA LEU A 64 -11.41 -6.29 1.37
C LEU A 64 -11.77 -6.38 -0.11
N TYR A 65 -13.05 -6.46 -0.48
CA TYR A 65 -13.46 -6.38 -1.90
C TYR A 65 -13.05 -5.07 -2.55
N ILE A 66 -13.08 -3.96 -1.80
CA ILE A 66 -12.69 -2.63 -2.29
C ILE A 66 -11.15 -2.52 -2.36
N MET A 67 -10.42 -3.28 -1.54
CA MET A 67 -8.95 -3.35 -1.57
C MET A 67 -8.41 -4.08 -2.80
N ILE A 68 -9.18 -4.93 -3.47
CA ILE A 68 -8.74 -5.65 -4.69
C ILE A 68 -8.34 -4.68 -5.80
N VAL A 69 -9.05 -3.56 -5.95
CA VAL A 69 -8.76 -2.54 -6.99
C VAL A 69 -7.38 -1.90 -6.79
N PRO A 70 -7.06 -1.27 -5.64
CA PRO A 70 -5.73 -0.72 -5.39
C PRO A 70 -4.63 -1.80 -5.30
N ALA A 71 -5.00 -3.03 -4.92
CA ALA A 71 -4.07 -4.17 -4.90
C ALA A 71 -3.58 -4.58 -6.30
N ILE A 72 -4.40 -4.42 -7.33
CA ILE A 72 -4.02 -4.66 -8.74
C ILE A 72 -3.35 -3.42 -9.34
N LEU A 73 -3.82 -2.21 -9.01
CA LEU A 73 -3.23 -0.97 -9.53
C LEU A 73 -1.78 -0.78 -9.03
N SER A 74 -1.48 -1.16 -7.78
CA SER A 74 -0.14 -1.01 -7.19
C SER A 74 0.97 -1.69 -8.01
N PRO A 75 0.91 -3.01 -8.33
CA PRO A 75 1.93 -3.69 -9.12
C PRO A 75 1.96 -3.21 -10.58
N VAL A 76 0.80 -2.85 -11.16
CA VAL A 76 0.74 -2.28 -12.52
C VAL A 76 1.52 -0.95 -12.58
N GLY A 77 1.38 -0.07 -11.59
CA GLY A 77 2.15 1.17 -11.51
C GLY A 77 3.66 0.92 -11.37
N ILE A 78 4.06 -0.11 -10.62
CA ILE A 78 5.46 -0.51 -10.47
C ILE A 78 6.04 -1.01 -11.79
N TRP A 79 5.29 -1.83 -12.54
CA TRP A 79 5.74 -2.33 -13.84
C TRP A 79 5.83 -1.24 -14.90
N ILE A 80 4.84 -0.35 -14.98
CA ILE A 80 4.87 0.79 -15.92
C ILE A 80 6.09 1.68 -15.63
N TYR A 81 6.39 1.94 -14.35
CA TYR A 81 7.59 2.68 -13.98
C TYR A 81 8.89 1.93 -14.32
N GLY A 82 8.97 0.64 -13.98
CA GLY A 82 10.15 -0.18 -14.21
C GLY A 82 10.52 -0.35 -15.68
N ILE A 83 9.52 -0.60 -16.53
CA ILE A 83 9.68 -0.71 -17.99
C ILE A 83 9.94 0.68 -18.59
N GLY A 84 9.25 1.71 -18.10
CA GLY A 84 9.44 3.11 -18.50
C GLY A 84 10.87 3.62 -18.31
N VAL A 85 11.48 3.31 -17.17
CA VAL A 85 12.87 3.68 -16.87
C VAL A 85 13.85 2.75 -17.57
N GLY A 86 13.58 1.45 -17.65
CA GLY A 86 14.47 0.47 -18.28
C GLY A 86 14.63 0.63 -19.79
N GLN A 87 13.57 1.01 -20.49
CA GLN A 87 13.57 1.17 -21.96
C GLN A 87 13.82 2.61 -22.43
N GLY A 88 13.98 3.57 -21.51
CA GLY A 88 14.17 4.98 -21.87
C GLY A 88 12.98 5.58 -22.63
N LEU A 89 11.75 5.19 -22.26
CA LEU A 89 10.50 5.64 -22.89
C LEU A 89 10.27 7.15 -22.72
N PRO A 90 9.25 7.78 -23.32
CA PRO A 90 8.97 9.19 -23.04
C PRO A 90 8.61 9.40 -21.56
N TRP A 91 9.01 10.54 -21.01
CA TRP A 91 8.94 10.88 -19.56
C TRP A 91 7.53 10.77 -18.97
N ILE A 92 6.51 10.86 -19.83
CA ILE A 92 5.10 10.68 -19.46
C ILE A 92 4.84 9.29 -18.88
N VAL A 93 5.48 8.25 -19.40
CA VAL A 93 5.23 6.84 -19.03
C VAL A 93 5.62 6.56 -17.58
N PRO A 94 6.85 6.86 -17.12
CA PRO A 94 7.20 6.70 -15.71
C PRO A 94 6.40 7.63 -14.80
N CYS A 95 6.01 8.84 -15.24
CA CYS A 95 5.12 9.72 -14.48
C CYS A 95 3.75 9.10 -14.23
N VAL A 96 3.14 8.49 -15.26
CA VAL A 96 1.86 7.77 -15.13
C VAL A 96 2.01 6.56 -14.21
N GLY A 97 3.09 5.80 -14.33
CA GLY A 97 3.39 4.68 -13.43
C GLY A 97 3.47 5.11 -11.95
N MET A 98 4.08 6.27 -11.68
CA MET A 98 4.14 6.85 -10.34
C MET A 98 2.80 7.35 -9.81
N ALA A 99 1.98 7.97 -10.67
CA ALA A 99 0.63 8.37 -10.28
C ALA A 99 -0.23 7.15 -9.90
N ILE A 100 -0.18 6.10 -10.71
CA ILE A 100 -0.89 4.84 -10.45
C ILE A 100 -0.39 4.17 -9.16
N ASN A 101 0.93 4.15 -8.94
CA ASN A 101 1.49 3.61 -7.70
C ASN A 101 1.10 4.45 -6.47
N GLY A 102 1.07 5.78 -6.58
CA GLY A 102 0.63 6.68 -5.52
C GLY A 102 -0.84 6.47 -5.13
N PHE A 103 -1.70 6.21 -6.13
CA PHE A 103 -3.09 5.79 -5.90
C PHE A 103 -3.16 4.47 -5.12
N GLY A 104 -2.41 3.46 -5.57
CA GLY A 104 -2.37 2.15 -4.94
C GLY A 104 -1.88 2.20 -3.48
N LEU A 105 -0.80 2.94 -3.23
CA LEU A 105 -0.20 3.07 -1.90
C LEU A 105 -1.14 3.75 -0.91
N THR A 106 -1.72 4.89 -1.30
CA THR A 106 -2.62 5.66 -0.43
C THR A 106 -3.94 4.92 -0.23
N GLY A 107 -4.49 4.35 -1.30
CA GLY A 107 -5.74 3.58 -1.27
C GLY A 107 -5.63 2.34 -0.37
N MET A 108 -4.60 1.52 -0.59
CA MET A 108 -4.40 0.28 0.19
C MET A 108 -3.97 0.58 1.64
N GLY A 109 -3.04 1.52 1.83
CA GLY A 109 -2.55 1.91 3.15
C GLY A 109 -3.67 2.47 4.03
N GLY A 110 -4.49 3.36 3.47
CA GLY A 110 -5.66 3.90 4.17
C GLY A 110 -6.67 2.82 4.51
N LEU A 111 -7.08 1.99 3.55
CA LEU A 111 -8.06 0.91 3.80
C LEU A 111 -7.59 -0.08 4.87
N CYS A 112 -6.29 -0.41 4.90
CA CYS A 112 -5.68 -1.22 5.97
C CYS A 112 -5.85 -0.58 7.35
N THR A 113 -5.59 0.72 7.45
CA THR A 113 -5.73 1.46 8.71
C THR A 113 -7.19 1.48 9.18
N ILE A 114 -8.13 1.76 8.29
CA ILE A 114 -9.55 1.79 8.67
C ILE A 114 -10.03 0.37 9.04
N PHE A 115 -9.56 -0.67 8.35
CA PHE A 115 -9.85 -2.06 8.73
C PHE A 115 -9.33 -2.42 10.12
N LEU A 116 -8.13 -1.96 10.48
CA LEU A 116 -7.55 -2.17 11.80
C LEU A 116 -8.37 -1.45 12.88
N LEU A 117 -8.77 -0.20 12.63
CA LEU A 117 -9.65 0.58 13.51
C LEU A 117 -11.00 -0.09 13.73
N ASP A 118 -11.62 -0.60 12.66
CA ASP A 118 -12.91 -1.29 12.75
C ASP A 118 -12.81 -2.64 13.47
N SER A 119 -11.68 -3.33 13.34
CA SER A 119 -11.51 -4.68 13.87
C SER A 119 -11.03 -4.72 15.33
N TYR A 120 -10.23 -3.74 15.74
CA TYR A 120 -9.54 -3.70 17.04
C TYR A 120 -9.73 -2.34 17.71
N LYS A 121 -10.97 -1.96 18.04
CA LYS A 121 -11.29 -0.61 18.55
C LYS A 121 -10.59 -0.26 19.86
N GLU A 122 -10.42 -1.23 20.77
CA GLU A 122 -9.84 -0.99 22.10
C GLU A 122 -8.31 -0.92 22.03
N ILE A 123 -7.70 -1.75 21.19
CA ILE A 123 -6.24 -1.88 21.02
C ILE A 123 -5.75 -1.19 19.73
N ALA A 124 -6.53 -0.26 19.19
CA ALA A 124 -6.28 0.36 17.89
C ALA A 124 -4.94 1.13 17.86
N ALA A 125 -4.63 1.84 18.94
CA ALA A 125 -3.42 2.65 19.05
C ALA A 125 -2.15 1.77 19.01
N ASP A 126 -2.08 0.73 19.83
CA ASP A 126 -0.92 -0.17 19.85
C ASP A 126 -0.81 -0.96 18.53
N GLY A 127 -1.94 -1.39 17.96
CA GLY A 127 -1.98 -2.03 16.64
C GLY A 127 -1.41 -1.13 15.54
N PHE A 128 -1.74 0.16 15.55
CA PHE A 128 -1.21 1.13 14.59
C PHE A 128 0.31 1.30 14.72
N VAL A 129 0.83 1.32 15.95
CA VAL A 129 2.28 1.39 16.22
C VAL A 129 2.99 0.17 15.64
N VAL A 130 2.47 -1.04 15.87
CA VAL A 130 3.07 -2.28 15.34
C VAL A 130 3.07 -2.28 13.81
N VAL A 131 1.96 -1.89 13.18
CA VAL A 131 1.88 -1.81 11.71
C VAL A 131 2.85 -0.76 11.16
N ALA A 132 2.92 0.41 11.78
CA ALA A 132 3.85 1.45 11.38
C ALA A 132 5.32 1.00 11.54
N PHE A 133 5.64 0.32 12.64
CA PHE A 133 6.99 -0.21 12.88
C PHE A 133 7.38 -1.25 11.83
N MET A 134 6.52 -2.25 11.58
CA MET A 134 6.75 -3.28 10.57
C MET A 134 6.90 -2.68 9.17
N ARG A 135 6.03 -1.74 8.80
CA ARG A 135 6.09 -1.04 7.51
C ARG A 135 7.42 -0.30 7.34
N ASN A 136 7.85 0.46 8.34
CA ASN A 136 9.09 1.23 8.26
C ASN A 136 10.33 0.32 8.30
N GLY A 137 10.30 -0.76 9.09
CA GLY A 137 11.38 -1.74 9.13
C GLY A 137 11.58 -2.43 7.77
N LEU A 138 10.49 -2.90 7.14
CA LEU A 138 10.56 -3.48 5.80
C LEU A 138 11.01 -2.46 4.75
N ALA A 139 10.52 -1.21 4.83
CA ALA A 139 10.95 -0.15 3.94
C ALA A 139 12.46 0.12 4.05
N MET A 140 13.00 0.12 5.27
CA MET A 140 14.43 0.27 5.52
C MET A 140 15.23 -0.85 4.85
N VAL A 141 14.86 -2.11 5.08
CA VAL A 141 15.54 -3.28 4.48
C VAL A 141 15.55 -3.17 2.95
N VAL A 142 14.42 -2.82 2.34
CA VAL A 142 14.31 -2.66 0.88
C VAL A 142 15.22 -1.55 0.37
N VAL A 143 15.31 -0.41 1.06
CA VAL A 143 16.17 0.71 0.64
C VAL A 143 17.65 0.32 0.64
N PHE A 144 18.11 -0.41 1.66
CA PHE A 144 19.50 -0.89 1.71
C PHE A 144 19.78 -1.99 0.69
N ALA A 145 18.82 -2.88 0.44
CA ALA A 145 18.95 -3.94 -0.55
C ALA A 145 18.84 -3.43 -2.00
N LEU A 146 18.21 -2.28 -2.24
CA LEU A 146 17.91 -1.80 -3.59
C LEU A 146 19.16 -1.45 -4.40
N THR A 147 20.18 -0.84 -3.79
CA THR A 147 21.43 -0.45 -4.47
C THR A 147 22.18 -1.66 -5.05
N PRO A 148 22.58 -2.69 -4.24
CA PRO A 148 23.27 -3.87 -4.79
C PRO A 148 22.39 -4.68 -5.74
N TRP A 149 21.06 -4.63 -5.57
CA TRP A 149 20.14 -5.38 -6.40
C TRP A 149 19.99 -4.77 -7.81
N ILE A 150 20.06 -3.44 -7.92
CA ILE A 150 20.08 -2.74 -9.21
C ILE A 150 21.42 -2.95 -9.91
N GLU A 151 22.54 -2.92 -9.19
CA GLU A 151 23.87 -3.16 -9.75
C GLU A 151 24.04 -4.59 -10.29
N GLY A 152 23.41 -5.59 -9.66
CA GLY A 152 23.53 -6.99 -10.07
C GLY A 152 22.65 -7.43 -11.25
N MET A 153 21.40 -6.95 -11.35
CA MET A 153 20.42 -7.45 -12.35
C MET A 153 19.90 -6.39 -13.33
N GLY A 154 20.27 -5.12 -13.15
CA GLY A 154 19.77 -4.01 -13.93
C GLY A 154 18.38 -3.53 -13.47
N ILE A 155 18.10 -2.25 -13.71
CA ILE A 155 16.93 -1.57 -13.14
C ILE A 155 15.60 -2.20 -13.60
N GLN A 156 15.50 -2.61 -14.86
CA GLN A 156 14.27 -3.15 -15.42
C GLN A 156 13.87 -4.46 -14.74
N ASN A 157 14.82 -5.40 -14.58
CA ASN A 157 14.55 -6.69 -13.97
C ASN A 157 14.26 -6.57 -12.47
N THR A 158 14.96 -5.67 -11.77
CA THR A 158 14.71 -5.41 -10.35
C THR A 158 13.30 -4.86 -10.13
N PHE A 159 12.84 -3.90 -10.95
CA PHE A 159 11.47 -3.39 -10.84
C PHE A 159 10.39 -4.40 -11.26
N ILE A 160 10.66 -5.27 -12.23
CA ILE A 160 9.73 -6.36 -12.59
C ILE A 160 9.58 -7.35 -11.42
N LEU A 161 10.69 -7.76 -10.80
CA LEU A 161 10.70 -8.63 -9.62
C LEU A 161 10.01 -7.99 -8.41
N VAL A 162 10.24 -6.71 -8.17
CA VAL A 162 9.55 -5.96 -7.10
C VAL A 162 8.05 -5.85 -7.39
N GLY A 163 7.65 -5.62 -8.65
CA GLY A 163 6.24 -5.62 -9.03
C GLY A 163 5.59 -7.01 -8.89
N ALA A 164 6.32 -8.08 -9.23
CA ALA A 164 5.87 -9.45 -9.08
C ALA A 164 5.74 -9.87 -7.61
N SER A 165 6.70 -9.51 -6.75
CA SER A 165 6.61 -9.76 -5.31
C SER A 165 5.50 -8.93 -4.67
N CYS A 166 5.30 -7.69 -5.12
CA CYS A 166 4.17 -6.87 -4.70
C CYS A 166 2.85 -7.53 -5.10
N LEU A 167 2.73 -8.05 -6.32
CA LEU A 167 1.55 -8.78 -6.77
C LEU A 167 1.32 -10.06 -5.96
N PHE A 168 2.38 -10.81 -5.64
CA PHE A 168 2.31 -12.00 -4.78
C PHE A 168 1.81 -11.68 -3.37
N ILE A 169 2.32 -10.61 -2.76
CA ILE A 169 1.88 -10.13 -1.44
C ILE A 169 0.43 -9.62 -1.50
N ASN A 170 0.05 -8.95 -2.58
CA ASN A 170 -1.35 -8.55 -2.80
C ASN A 170 -2.26 -9.77 -2.98
N LEU A 171 -1.78 -10.84 -3.63
CA LEU A 171 -2.52 -12.10 -3.79
C LEU A 171 -2.71 -12.83 -2.45
N LEU A 172 -1.77 -12.68 -1.51
CA LEU A 172 -1.92 -13.15 -0.13
C LEU A 172 -3.05 -12.45 0.64
N MET A 173 -3.61 -11.34 0.15
CA MET A 173 -4.86 -10.79 0.69
C MET A 173 -6.06 -11.67 0.37
N ILE A 174 -6.07 -12.40 -0.76
CA ILE A 174 -7.23 -13.24 -1.18
C ILE A 174 -7.50 -14.38 -0.18
N PRO A 175 -6.49 -15.14 0.32
CA PRO A 175 -6.68 -16.06 1.43
C PRO A 175 -7.21 -15.38 2.70
N MET A 176 -6.78 -14.14 2.99
CA MET A 176 -7.32 -13.38 4.13
C MET A 176 -8.80 -13.02 3.95
N ILE A 177 -9.29 -12.84 2.71
CA ILE A 177 -10.72 -12.64 2.42
C ILE A 177 -11.53 -13.89 2.76
N ILE A 178 -11.00 -15.06 2.42
CA ILE A 178 -11.73 -16.33 2.52
C ILE A 178 -11.61 -16.94 3.94
N PHE A 179 -10.45 -16.79 4.58
CA PHE A 179 -10.14 -17.38 5.89
C PHE A 179 -10.10 -16.37 7.04
N GLY A 180 -10.27 -15.07 6.77
CA GLY A 180 -10.21 -13.99 7.76
C GLY A 180 -11.15 -14.21 8.95
N LYS A 181 -12.41 -14.59 8.70
CA LYS A 181 -13.37 -15.01 9.73
C LYS A 181 -12.84 -16.10 10.65
N LYS A 182 -12.21 -17.15 10.12
CA LYS A 182 -11.67 -18.26 10.93
C LYS A 182 -10.46 -17.82 11.76
N TRP A 183 -9.57 -16.99 11.21
CA TRP A 183 -8.41 -16.49 11.95
C TRP A 183 -8.80 -15.47 13.02
N ARG A 184 -9.81 -14.63 12.77
CA ARG A 184 -10.32 -13.69 13.77
C ARG A 184 -11.01 -14.40 14.94
N LEU A 185 -11.80 -15.44 14.67
CA LEU A 185 -12.40 -16.28 15.71
C LEU A 185 -11.33 -16.99 16.57
N MET A 186 -10.25 -17.44 15.95
CA MET A 186 -9.14 -18.11 16.64
C MET A 186 -8.32 -17.14 17.51
N CYS A 187 -8.16 -15.90 17.06
CA CYS A 187 -7.47 -14.85 17.81
C CYS A 187 -8.37 -14.09 18.81
N ALA A 188 -9.69 -14.35 18.83
CA ALA A 188 -10.65 -13.66 19.70
C ALA A 188 -10.31 -13.84 21.20
N ALA A 189 -9.94 -15.06 21.61
CA ALA A 189 -9.54 -15.35 22.99
C ALA A 189 -8.26 -14.59 23.41
N ARG A 190 -7.35 -14.29 22.48
CA ARG A 190 -6.16 -13.46 22.76
C ARG A 190 -6.50 -11.97 22.80
N TYR A 191 -7.45 -11.54 21.96
CA TYR A 191 -7.94 -10.16 21.96
C TYR A 191 -8.64 -9.80 23.28
N GLU A 192 -9.54 -10.64 23.78
CA GLU A 192 -10.24 -10.38 25.05
C GLU A 192 -9.28 -10.25 26.24
N ASN A 193 -8.24 -11.09 26.29
CA ASN A 193 -7.19 -10.99 27.30
C ASN A 193 -6.40 -9.67 27.21
N MET A 194 -6.10 -9.20 25.99
CA MET A 194 -5.36 -7.94 25.80
C MET A 194 -6.24 -6.70 26.06
N ALA A 195 -7.52 -6.74 25.68
CA ALA A 195 -8.49 -5.69 25.98
C ALA A 195 -8.71 -5.54 27.49
N ALA A 196 -8.82 -6.66 28.22
CA ALA A 196 -8.95 -6.64 29.68
C ALA A 196 -7.75 -5.98 30.39
N LEU A 197 -6.54 -6.11 29.83
CA LEU A 197 -5.32 -5.49 30.38
C LEU A 197 -5.25 -3.97 30.16
N GLN A 198 -5.97 -3.41 29.18
CA GLN A 198 -5.98 -1.96 28.95
C GLN A 198 -6.86 -1.18 29.94
N PHE A 199 -7.88 -1.81 30.51
CA PHE A 199 -8.75 -1.22 31.54
C PHE A 199 -8.24 -1.42 32.98
N ALA A 200 -7.18 -2.20 33.17
CA ALA A 200 -6.50 -2.23 34.46
C ALA A 200 -5.95 -0.82 34.75
N PRO A 201 -6.26 -0.20 35.90
CA PRO A 201 -5.77 1.13 36.22
C PRO A 201 -4.24 1.08 36.18
N ARG A 202 -3.64 1.78 35.21
CA ARG A 202 -2.19 1.98 35.16
C ARG A 202 -1.81 2.65 36.46
N SER A 203 -1.22 1.89 37.39
CA SER A 203 -0.64 2.44 38.61
C SER A 203 0.46 3.40 38.18
N ILE A 204 0.16 4.69 38.28
CA ILE A 204 1.10 5.81 38.11
C ILE A 204 2.10 5.75 39.26
#